data_AF-A0A704P0H7-F1
#
_entry.id   AF-A0A704P0H7-F1
#
_cell.length_a   1.000
_cell.length_b   1.000
_cell.length_c   1.000
_cell.angle_alpha   90.00
_cell.angle_beta   90.00
_cell.angle_gamma   90.00
#
_symmetry.space_group_name_H-M   'P 1'
#
loop_
_entity.id
_entity.type
_entity.pdbx_description
1 polymer ?
#
loop_
_entity_poly.entity_id
_entity_poly.type
_entity_poly.pdbx_seq_one_letter_code
_entity_poly.pdbx_strand_id
1 'polypeptide(L)'
;QYKNYSIHIRMEKGRLVIIGSVDSRSWRSPYHTCTVSPERNPVEIAADIEKKILTDAFENVEKAMEYERQLQKKREQTQILKGMLSRLIRLDSWHGTLTGFKVENGLDGNVSERGGGFEMVIRGLSVDQLIKVAGFIKQL
;
A
#
# COMPACT_ATOMS: atom_id res chain seq x y z
N GLN A 1 23.63 7.67 -1.87
CA GLN A 1 23.33 7.12 -0.54
C GLN A 1 21.86 7.32 -0.16
N TYR A 2 21.28 8.51 -0.35
CA TYR A 2 19.88 8.81 0.01
C TYR A 2 18.92 8.84 -1.18
N LYS A 3 18.91 7.79 -2.02
CA LYS A 3 17.96 7.73 -3.14
C LYS A 3 16.53 7.73 -2.57
N ASN A 4 15.64 8.57 -3.10
CA ASN A 4 14.27 8.77 -2.62
C ASN A 4 14.15 9.46 -1.24
N TYR A 5 15.16 10.21 -0.79
CA TYR A 5 15.00 11.16 0.31
C TYR A 5 15.03 12.58 -0.26
N SER A 6 14.01 13.38 0.04
CA SER A 6 13.90 14.76 -0.42
C SER A 6 14.15 15.73 0.71
N ILE A 7 14.80 16.85 0.39
CA ILE A 7 14.91 18.02 1.25
C ILE A 7 14.21 19.19 0.55
N HIS A 8 13.26 19.79 1.23
CA HIS A 8 12.53 20.96 0.79
C HIS A 8 12.87 22.14 1.68
N ILE A 9 13.15 23.29 1.08
CA ILE A 9 13.47 24.52 1.80
C ILE A 9 12.47 25.58 1.37
N ARG A 10 11.91 26.31 2.34
CA ARG A 10 11.04 27.46 2.10
C ARG A 10 11.33 28.59 3.08
N MET A 11 10.99 29.81 2.69
CA MET A 11 11.02 30.96 3.59
C MET A 11 9.70 31.04 4.36
N GLU A 12 9.77 31.12 5.69
CA GLU A 12 8.61 31.29 6.56
C GLU A 12 8.93 32.28 7.67
N LYS A 13 8.17 33.39 7.73
CA LYS A 13 8.36 34.46 8.74
C LYS A 13 9.82 34.96 8.85
N GLY A 14 10.48 35.13 7.71
CA GLY A 14 11.87 35.61 7.63
C GLY A 14 12.94 34.57 8.01
N ARG A 15 12.58 33.29 8.12
CA ARG A 15 13.53 32.20 8.40
C ARG A 15 13.44 31.11 7.35
N LEU A 16 14.56 30.43 7.10
CA LEU A 16 14.59 29.24 6.25
C LEU A 16 14.07 28.05 7.06
N VAL A 17 12.96 27.47 6.61
CA VAL A 17 12.42 26.20 7.11
C VAL A 17 12.88 25.10 6.17
N ILE A 18 13.69 24.19 6.71
CA ILE A 18 14.27 23.05 5.99
C ILE A 18 13.55 21.81 6.48
N ILE A 19 13.00 21.03 5.55
CA ILE A 19 12.20 19.84 5.82
C ILE A 19 12.82 18.68 5.05
N GLY A 20 13.08 17.55 5.70
CA GLY A 20 13.50 16.32 5.05
C GLY A 20 12.55 15.18 5.31
N SER A 21 12.30 14.38 4.28
CA SER A 21 11.45 13.19 4.36
C SER A 21 11.76 12.20 3.24
N VAL A 22 11.33 10.96 3.41
CA VAL A 22 11.34 9.99 2.29
C VAL A 22 10.24 10.35 1.30
N ASP A 23 10.62 10.43 0.03
CA ASP A 23 9.72 10.54 -1.11
C ASP A 23 9.09 9.18 -1.38
N SER A 24 7.94 8.93 -0.75
CA SER A 24 7.15 7.73 -0.95
C SER A 24 5.66 8.06 -0.97
N ARG A 25 4.95 7.45 -1.93
CA ARG A 25 3.48 7.53 -2.03
C ARG A 25 2.78 6.46 -1.20
N SER A 26 3.47 5.35 -0.94
CA SER A 26 2.92 4.17 -0.28
C SER A 26 3.21 4.15 1.22
N TRP A 27 4.30 4.78 1.64
CA TRP A 27 4.74 4.82 3.04
C TRP A 27 4.88 6.26 3.53
N ARG A 28 4.31 6.56 4.69
CA ARG A 28 4.44 7.88 5.32
C ARG A 28 5.60 7.85 6.32
N SER A 29 6.72 8.43 5.90
CA SER A 29 7.87 8.63 6.78
C SER A 29 7.62 9.74 7.81
N PRO A 30 8.23 9.65 9.00
CA PRO A 30 8.47 10.83 9.83
C PRO A 30 9.24 11.86 9.00
N TYR A 31 8.86 13.13 9.11
CA TYR A 31 9.61 14.23 8.52
C TYR A 31 10.42 14.92 9.60
N HIS A 32 11.62 15.36 9.23
CA HIS A 32 12.48 16.15 10.09
C HIS A 32 12.45 17.60 9.65
N THR A 33 12.54 18.52 10.60
CA THR A 33 12.50 19.95 10.32
C THR A 33 13.50 20.70 11.17
N CYS A 34 14.19 21.66 10.56
CA CYS A 34 14.96 22.65 11.27
C CYS A 34 14.73 24.05 10.68
N THR A 35 14.95 25.07 11.51
CA THR A 35 14.72 26.46 11.10
C THR A 35 15.96 27.30 11.38
N VAL A 36 16.53 27.88 10.33
CA VAL A 36 17.77 28.67 10.40
C VAL A 36 17.53 30.09 9.89
N SER A 37 18.35 31.05 10.32
CA SER A 37 18.30 32.40 9.73
C SER A 37 18.94 32.38 8.33
N PRO A 38 18.44 33.17 7.37
CA PRO A 38 19.02 33.27 6.03
C PRO A 38 20.48 33.75 6.02
N GLU A 39 20.88 34.50 7.04
CA GLU A 39 22.20 35.10 7.22
C GLU A 39 23.20 34.14 7.88
N ARG A 40 22.74 32.97 8.33
CA ARG A 40 23.59 31.99 8.98
C ARG A 40 24.63 31.44 8.01
N ASN A 41 25.84 31.16 8.54
CA ASN A 41 26.93 30.58 7.76
C ASN A 41 26.45 29.30 7.03
N PRO A 42 26.59 29.21 5.70
CA PRO A 42 26.20 28.03 4.93
C PRO A 42 26.81 26.71 5.42
N VAL A 43 28.04 26.74 5.94
CA VAL A 43 28.73 25.56 6.50
C VAL A 43 28.01 25.05 7.75
N GLU A 44 27.53 25.97 8.60
CA GLU A 44 26.74 25.59 9.78
C GLU A 44 25.34 25.07 9.39
N ILE A 45 24.73 25.65 8.35
CA ILE A 45 23.46 25.15 7.81
C ILE A 45 23.63 23.72 7.28
N ALA A 46 24.72 23.43 6.57
CA ALA A 46 25.02 22.08 6.11
C ALA A 46 25.21 21.09 7.28
N ALA A 47 25.94 21.50 8.33
CA ALA A 47 26.09 20.69 9.55
C ALA A 47 24.75 20.47 10.29
N ASP A 48 23.86 21.47 10.30
CA ASP A 48 22.51 21.34 10.84
C ASP A 48 21.67 20.36 10.01
N ILE A 49 21.76 20.40 8.67
CA ILE A 49 21.09 19.44 7.79
C ILE A 49 21.57 18.02 8.08
N GLU A 50 22.88 17.81 8.15
CA GLU A 50 23.45 16.49 8.42
C GLU A 50 22.99 15.93 9.76
N LYS A 51 23.03 16.76 10.82
CA LYS A 51 22.71 16.30 12.19
C LYS A 51 21.23 16.23 12.51
N LYS A 52 20.38 17.03 11.88
CA LYS A 52 18.96 17.19 12.26
C LYS A 52 17.99 16.70 11.20
N ILE A 53 18.39 16.71 9.93
CA ILE A 53 17.53 16.30 8.82
C ILE A 53 17.91 14.90 8.34
N LEU A 54 19.21 14.62 8.20
CA LEU A 54 19.71 13.36 7.65
C LEU A 54 19.93 12.26 8.70
N THR A 55 19.68 12.53 9.98
CA THR A 55 19.96 11.65 11.13
C THR A 55 19.51 10.21 10.89
N ASP A 56 18.26 10.03 10.49
CA ASP A 56 17.64 8.72 10.27
C ASP A 56 17.27 8.49 8.80
N ALA A 57 17.82 9.31 7.88
CA ALA A 57 17.41 9.30 6.48
C ALA A 57 17.65 7.94 5.81
N PHE A 58 18.75 7.27 6.14
CA PHE A 58 19.06 5.95 5.60
C PHE A 58 18.05 4.88 6.06
N GLU A 59 17.82 4.78 7.37
CA GLU A 59 16.88 3.81 7.95
C GLU A 59 15.45 4.02 7.42
N ASN A 60 15.04 5.29 7.29
CA ASN A 60 13.73 5.62 6.73
C ASN A 60 13.62 5.20 5.26
N VAL A 61 14.66 5.41 4.45
CA VAL A 61 14.67 4.93 3.05
C VAL A 61 14.58 3.42 2.98
N GLU A 62 15.31 2.68 3.83
CA GLU A 62 15.23 1.22 3.87
C GLU A 62 13.84 0.71 4.26
N LYS A 63 13.21 1.30 5.28
CA LYS A 63 11.83 0.98 5.68
C LYS A 63 10.84 1.22 4.55
N ALA A 64 10.97 2.33 3.83
CA ALA A 64 10.13 2.64 2.69
C ALA A 64 10.28 1.61 1.57
N MET A 65 11.52 1.21 1.27
CA MET A 65 11.81 0.20 0.25
C MET A 65 11.25 -1.16 0.62
N GLU A 66 11.40 -1.58 1.87
CA GLU A 66 10.85 -2.86 2.33
C GLU A 66 9.31 -2.85 2.29
N TYR A 67 8.69 -1.75 2.71
CA TYR A 67 7.24 -1.58 2.60
C TYR A 67 6.76 -1.70 1.14
N GLU A 68 7.43 -1.03 0.20
CA GLU A 68 7.08 -1.11 -1.23
C GLU A 68 7.25 -2.52 -1.79
N ARG A 69 8.31 -3.25 -1.40
CA ARG A 69 8.49 -4.66 -1.78
C ARG A 69 7.37 -5.54 -1.26
N GLN A 70 6.93 -5.35 -0.01
CA GLN A 70 5.82 -6.11 0.56
C GLN A 70 4.51 -5.80 -0.16
N LEU A 71 4.26 -4.53 -0.46
CA LEU A 71 3.09 -4.11 -1.22
C LEU A 71 3.09 -4.72 -2.63
N GLN A 72 4.25 -4.75 -3.30
CA GLN A 72 4.42 -5.36 -4.61
C GLN A 72 4.18 -6.86 -4.58
N LYS A 73 4.75 -7.58 -3.61
CA LYS A 73 4.47 -9.02 -3.40
C LYS A 73 2.98 -9.28 -3.21
N LYS A 74 2.29 -8.47 -2.40
CA LYS A 74 0.85 -8.60 -2.19
C LYS A 74 0.05 -8.35 -3.48
N ARG A 75 0.44 -7.37 -4.28
CA ARG A 75 -0.18 -7.11 -5.60
C ARG A 75 0.02 -8.29 -6.55
N GLU A 76 1.22 -8.85 -6.63
CA GLU A 76 1.54 -10.00 -7.46
C GLU A 76 0.71 -11.23 -7.07
N GLN A 77 0.67 -11.56 -5.77
CA GLN A 77 -0.18 -12.64 -5.26
C GLN A 77 -1.66 -12.44 -5.61
N THR A 78 -2.16 -11.21 -5.46
CA THR A 78 -3.53 -10.85 -5.82
C THR A 78 -3.78 -11.06 -7.33
N GLN A 79 -2.83 -10.70 -8.19
CA GLN A 79 -2.96 -10.88 -9.63
C GLN A 79 -2.92 -12.36 -10.02
N ILE A 80 -2.05 -13.16 -9.40
CA ILE A 80 -2.01 -14.62 -9.62
C ILE A 80 -3.36 -15.25 -9.24
N LEU A 81 -3.90 -14.90 -8.08
CA LEU A 81 -5.23 -15.38 -7.64
C LEU A 81 -6.33 -15.01 -8.63
N LYS A 82 -6.37 -13.74 -9.08
CA LYS A 82 -7.33 -13.30 -10.11
C LYS A 82 -7.16 -14.08 -11.41
N GLY A 83 -5.92 -14.29 -11.86
CA GLY A 83 -5.64 -15.06 -13.07
C GLY A 83 -6.05 -16.53 -12.97
N MET A 84 -6.00 -17.13 -11.78
CA MET A 84 -6.52 -18.48 -11.55
C MET A 84 -8.05 -18.50 -11.53
N LEU A 85 -8.69 -17.58 -10.79
CA LEU A 85 -10.15 -17.49 -10.72
C LEU A 85 -10.78 -17.16 -12.08
N SER A 86 -10.13 -16.33 -12.90
CA SER A 86 -10.64 -15.95 -14.23
C SER A 86 -10.72 -17.10 -15.22
N ARG A 87 -10.02 -18.21 -14.96
CA ARG A 87 -10.13 -19.45 -15.75
C ARG A 87 -11.40 -20.23 -15.44
N LEU A 88 -11.98 -20.00 -14.27
CA LEU A 88 -13.16 -20.72 -13.77
C LEU A 88 -14.43 -19.91 -13.96
N ILE A 89 -14.37 -18.60 -13.69
CA ILE A 89 -15.52 -17.71 -13.71
C ILE A 89 -15.14 -16.35 -14.30
N ARG A 90 -16.10 -15.69 -14.95
CA ARG A 90 -15.92 -14.31 -15.39
C ARG A 90 -15.81 -13.41 -14.17
N LEU A 91 -14.67 -12.74 -14.05
CA LEU A 91 -14.42 -11.78 -12.99
C LEU A 91 -15.03 -10.43 -13.33
N ASP A 92 -15.49 -9.75 -12.28
CA ASP A 92 -15.99 -8.39 -12.35
C ASP A 92 -15.37 -7.53 -11.23
N SER A 93 -15.36 -6.22 -11.40
CA SER A 93 -14.94 -5.30 -10.35
C SER A 93 -15.99 -5.25 -9.24
N TRP A 94 -15.56 -5.33 -7.97
CA TRP A 94 -16.48 -5.23 -6.84
C TRP A 94 -15.83 -4.43 -5.70
N HIS A 95 -16.46 -3.33 -5.31
CA HIS A 95 -15.90 -2.37 -4.37
C HIS A 95 -15.57 -3.01 -3.00
N GLY A 96 -14.36 -2.73 -2.50
CA GLY A 96 -13.91 -3.20 -1.18
C GLY A 96 -13.56 -4.69 -1.10
N THR A 97 -13.38 -5.37 -2.23
CA THR A 97 -13.06 -6.82 -2.29
C THR A 97 -11.88 -7.08 -3.22
N LEU A 98 -11.37 -8.32 -3.25
CA LEU A 98 -10.32 -8.68 -4.21
C LEU A 98 -10.90 -8.64 -5.63
N THR A 99 -12.02 -9.32 -5.84
CA THR A 99 -12.74 -9.37 -7.12
C THR A 99 -14.20 -9.78 -6.90
N GLY A 100 -15.07 -9.35 -7.80
CA GLY A 100 -16.41 -9.89 -7.98
C GLY A 100 -16.44 -10.96 -9.05
N PHE A 101 -17.58 -11.63 -9.18
CA PHE A 101 -17.93 -12.45 -10.32
C PHE A 101 -19.43 -12.38 -10.60
N LYS A 102 -19.78 -12.60 -11.86
CA LYS A 102 -21.16 -12.76 -12.31
C LYS A 102 -21.20 -13.83 -13.38
N VAL A 103 -22.10 -14.79 -13.22
CA VAL A 103 -22.23 -15.94 -14.12
C VAL A 103 -23.61 -15.96 -14.78
N GLU A 104 -23.70 -16.60 -15.94
CA GLU A 104 -24.89 -16.54 -16.82
C GLU A 104 -26.16 -17.12 -16.18
N ASN A 105 -26.01 -18.07 -15.25
CA ASN A 105 -27.12 -18.66 -14.51
C ASN A 105 -27.71 -17.74 -13.43
N GLY A 106 -27.33 -16.46 -13.41
CA GLY A 106 -27.86 -15.45 -12.50
C GLY A 106 -27.19 -15.37 -11.13
N LEU A 107 -26.19 -16.22 -10.85
CA LEU A 107 -25.40 -16.11 -9.62
C LEU A 107 -24.39 -14.96 -9.73
N ASP A 108 -24.18 -14.27 -8.62
CA ASP A 108 -23.13 -13.28 -8.46
C ASP A 108 -22.47 -13.40 -7.10
N GLY A 109 -21.35 -12.72 -6.93
CA GLY A 109 -20.63 -12.80 -5.68
C GLY A 109 -19.30 -12.07 -5.69
N ASN A 110 -18.58 -12.22 -4.60
CA ASN A 110 -17.26 -11.63 -4.45
C ASN A 110 -16.33 -12.50 -3.63
N VAL A 111 -15.04 -12.25 -3.81
CA VAL A 111 -13.94 -12.86 -3.06
C VAL A 111 -13.20 -11.74 -2.34
N SER A 112 -12.94 -11.91 -1.05
CA SER A 112 -12.17 -10.97 -0.24
C SER A 112 -11.13 -11.70 0.62
N GLU A 113 -10.11 -10.96 1.07
CA GLU A 113 -9.11 -11.47 2.00
C GLU A 113 -9.41 -10.91 3.40
N ARG A 114 -9.67 -11.79 4.38
CA ARG A 114 -9.99 -11.41 5.77
C ARG A 114 -9.40 -12.40 6.76
N GLY A 115 -8.93 -11.91 7.90
CA GLY A 115 -8.52 -12.76 9.04
C GLY A 115 -7.43 -13.79 8.74
N GLY A 116 -6.58 -13.56 7.74
CA GLY A 116 -5.54 -14.52 7.32
C GLY A 116 -5.99 -15.58 6.32
N GLY A 117 -7.20 -15.46 5.75
CA GLY A 117 -7.71 -16.36 4.71
C GLY A 117 -8.57 -15.65 3.66
N PHE A 118 -9.23 -16.45 2.82
CA PHE A 118 -10.13 -15.98 1.77
C PHE A 118 -11.60 -16.21 2.17
N GLU A 119 -12.42 -15.19 1.96
CA GLU A 119 -13.87 -15.24 2.10
C GLU A 119 -14.49 -15.18 0.70
N MET A 120 -15.40 -16.10 0.38
CA MET A 120 -16.19 -16.07 -0.84
C MET A 120 -17.67 -15.96 -0.48
N VAL A 121 -18.33 -14.96 -1.06
CA VAL A 121 -19.79 -14.75 -0.94
C VAL A 121 -20.42 -15.12 -2.27
N ILE A 122 -21.41 -16.01 -2.26
CA ILE A 122 -22.20 -16.42 -3.43
C ILE A 122 -23.66 -16.05 -3.18
N ARG A 123 -24.27 -15.33 -4.12
CA ARG A 123 -25.64 -14.81 -4.05
C ARG A 123 -26.48 -15.37 -5.19
N GLY A 124 -27.80 -15.38 -4.98
CA GLY A 124 -28.76 -15.89 -5.96
C GLY A 124 -28.92 -17.41 -5.98
N LEU A 125 -28.36 -18.13 -4.99
CA LEU A 125 -28.48 -19.58 -4.90
C LEU A 125 -29.94 -19.98 -4.64
N SER A 126 -30.46 -20.90 -5.45
CA SER A 126 -31.65 -21.69 -5.11
C SER A 126 -31.35 -22.68 -3.98
N VAL A 127 -32.40 -23.24 -3.37
CA VAL A 127 -32.26 -24.26 -2.31
C VAL A 127 -31.40 -25.44 -2.78
N ASP A 128 -31.65 -25.98 -3.97
CA ASP A 128 -30.88 -27.10 -4.53
C ASP A 128 -29.40 -26.74 -4.74
N GLN A 129 -29.11 -25.56 -5.28
CA GLN A 129 -27.72 -25.09 -5.48
C GLN A 129 -27.00 -24.86 -4.14
N LEU A 130 -27.69 -24.34 -3.13
CA LEU A 130 -27.12 -24.15 -1.79
C LEU A 130 -26.73 -25.50 -1.17
N ILE A 131 -27.60 -26.51 -1.27
CA ILE A 131 -27.30 -27.86 -0.78
C ILE A 131 -26.12 -28.47 -1.54
N LYS A 132 -26.04 -28.29 -2.87
CA LYS A 132 -24.90 -28.74 -3.68
C LYS A 132 -23.59 -28.10 -3.24
N VAL A 133 -23.57 -26.77 -3.05
CA VAL A 133 -22.37 -26.05 -2.59
C VAL A 133 -21.95 -26.52 -1.20
N ALA A 134 -22.89 -26.67 -0.26
CA ALA A 134 -22.59 -27.22 1.07
C ALA A 134 -22.03 -28.65 0.99
N GLY A 135 -22.56 -29.46 0.07
CA GLY A 135 -22.05 -30.80 -0.22
C GLY A 135 -20.61 -30.81 -0.75
N PHE A 136 -20.27 -29.92 -1.69
CA PHE A 136 -18.89 -29.75 -2.17
C PHE A 136 -17.95 -29.31 -1.06
N ILE A 137 -18.36 -28.34 -0.23
CA ILE A 137 -17.54 -27.84 0.90
C ILE A 137 -17.24 -28.97 1.89
N LYS A 138 -18.21 -29.85 2.17
CA LYS A 138 -18.02 -31.00 3.05
C LYS A 138 -16.93 -31.98 2.55
N GLN A 139 -16.64 -31.98 1.26
CA GLN A 139 -15.67 -32.88 0.63
C GLN A 139 -14.27 -32.26 0.45
N LEU A 140 -14.10 -30.97 0.75
CA LEU A 140 -12.81 -30.29 0.77
C LEU A 140 -11.98 -30.69 2.00
#